data_AF-A0AAZ1XNW8-F1
#
_entry.id   AF-A0AAZ1XNW8-F1
#
_cell.length_a   1.000
_cell.length_b   1.000
_cell.length_c   1.000
_cell.angle_alpha   90.00
_cell.angle_beta   90.00
_cell.angle_gamma   90.00
#
_symmetry.space_group_name_H-M   'P 1'
#
loop_
_entity.id
_entity.type
_entity.pdbx_description
1 polymer ?
#
loop_
_entity_poly.entity_id
_entity_poly.type
_entity_poly.pdbx_seq_one_letter_code
_entity_poly.pdbx_strand_id
1 'polypeptide(L)'
;LTTGLMNHRSFPFCSLICQLFRHMLHREFMDEETRPLSRKFTEWVYGPVHSSLYDMTSIDTNEEDSVLEIIIFGSEIPNHPEMLQIEPLRSLLQDKWERFALKLFLMNFLLYVVYLTIFTAVALYRKDGKPPFPIENFPLDHLRCVGEILSVFGALIFLYKTVRKWNLVTSFTQTEVLSIDGFNDIVFLQAALLLICVIMYGCGQEEYVGLLVLPLALAWVNLLYYLRGSKQLGMHGVMMQRMILRDLLHFLSVYCVLLFGFSAAAQNLTADIQLQGGRLTTSVNKLSYSDVRFTILELFKFTIGMGDLQFTDDVQYKEVYYILLISYIVLTYILLLNMLIALMSNTVERLSNQSENIWNLQVGCC
;
A
#
# COMPACT_ATOMS: atom_id res chain seq x y z
N LEU A 1 19.76 25.95 -19.48
CA LEU A 1 20.90 25.81 -18.54
C LEU A 1 20.51 25.03 -17.28
N THR A 2 19.27 25.15 -16.79
CA THR A 2 18.73 24.36 -15.66
C THR A 2 18.57 22.87 -15.96
N THR A 3 18.23 22.50 -17.19
CA THR A 3 18.03 21.10 -17.61
C THR A 3 19.34 20.35 -17.89
N GLY A 4 20.42 21.05 -18.28
CA GLY A 4 21.67 20.42 -18.71
C GLY A 4 22.58 19.90 -17.59
N LEU A 5 22.34 20.30 -16.33
CA LEU A 5 23.20 19.94 -15.20
C LEU A 5 22.75 18.69 -14.43
N MET A 6 21.54 18.18 -14.69
CA MET A 6 20.99 17.03 -13.95
C MET A 6 21.45 15.66 -14.48
N ASN A 7 22.20 15.61 -15.57
CA ASN A 7 22.47 14.35 -16.29
C ASN A 7 23.76 13.61 -15.88
N HIS A 8 24.50 14.07 -14.85
CA HIS A 8 25.77 13.46 -14.46
C HIS A 8 25.70 12.73 -13.10
N ARG A 9 25.67 11.40 -13.20
CA ARG A 9 25.71 10.42 -12.10
C ARG A 9 27.02 10.47 -11.32
N SER A 10 26.99 10.92 -10.07
CA SER A 10 27.94 10.47 -9.02
C SER A 10 27.51 10.90 -7.61
N PHE A 11 27.55 9.94 -6.68
CA PHE A 11 26.89 9.94 -5.38
C PHE A 11 27.33 11.00 -4.32
N PRO A 12 28.49 11.69 -4.35
CA PRO A 12 28.79 12.76 -3.38
C PRO A 12 28.29 14.16 -3.82
N PHE A 13 27.75 14.31 -5.03
CA PHE A 13 27.28 15.60 -5.58
C PHE A 13 25.85 15.99 -5.16
N CYS A 14 25.13 15.13 -4.44
CA CYS A 14 23.71 15.31 -4.13
C CYS A 14 23.40 16.58 -3.31
N SER A 15 24.08 16.75 -2.16
CA SER A 15 23.91 17.93 -1.31
C SER A 15 24.33 19.21 -2.05
N LEU A 16 25.36 19.10 -2.89
CA LEU A 16 25.82 20.21 -3.73
C LEU A 16 24.74 20.60 -4.76
N ILE A 17 24.07 19.63 -5.41
CA ILE A 17 23.00 19.90 -6.37
C ILE A 17 21.82 20.60 -5.67
N CYS A 18 21.41 20.15 -4.48
CA CYS A 18 20.35 20.82 -3.71
C CYS A 18 20.74 22.24 -3.32
N GLN A 19 21.97 22.45 -2.84
CA GLN A 19 22.48 23.77 -2.48
C GLN A 19 22.60 24.70 -3.69
N LEU A 20 23.08 24.18 -4.81
CA LEU A 20 23.25 24.92 -6.05
C LEU A 20 21.89 25.28 -6.65
N PHE A 21 20.92 24.37 -6.59
CA PHE A 21 19.54 24.64 -6.95
C PHE A 21 18.90 25.72 -6.06
N ARG A 22 19.07 25.63 -4.74
CA ARG A 22 18.63 26.66 -3.79
C ARG A 22 19.25 28.02 -4.13
N HIS A 23 20.55 28.05 -4.41
CA HIS A 23 21.27 29.26 -4.76
C HIS A 23 20.80 29.85 -6.09
N MET A 24 20.52 29.00 -7.10
CA MET A 24 19.96 29.43 -8.38
C MET A 24 18.57 30.06 -8.23
N LEU A 25 17.70 29.49 -7.39
CA LEU A 25 16.36 30.04 -7.13
C LEU A 25 16.40 31.34 -6.31
N HIS A 26 17.33 31.44 -5.36
CA HIS A 26 17.49 32.62 -4.50
C HIS A 26 18.43 33.68 -5.08
N ARG A 27 18.82 33.54 -6.36
CA ARG A 27 19.76 34.44 -7.01
C ARG A 27 19.12 35.82 -7.22
N GLU A 28 19.74 36.84 -6.61
CA GLU A 28 19.36 38.25 -6.71
C GLU A 28 20.60 39.07 -7.06
N PHE A 29 20.54 39.82 -8.16
CA PHE A 29 21.59 40.74 -8.58
C PHE A 29 21.17 42.18 -8.28
N MET A 30 22.09 42.96 -7.72
CA MET A 30 21.84 44.35 -7.34
C MET A 30 22.07 45.34 -8.49
N ASP A 31 22.88 44.97 -9.49
CA ASP A 31 23.19 45.84 -10.62
C ASP A 31 22.02 45.92 -11.60
N GLU A 32 21.72 47.13 -12.07
CA GLU A 32 20.54 47.42 -12.90
C GLU A 32 20.56 46.68 -14.25
N GLU A 33 21.76 46.49 -14.82
CA GLU A 33 21.95 45.75 -16.09
C GLU A 33 21.77 44.24 -15.95
N THR A 34 22.03 43.67 -14.76
CA THR A 34 21.94 42.21 -14.49
C THR A 34 20.69 41.82 -13.71
N ARG A 35 19.93 42.80 -13.22
CA ARG A 35 18.64 42.64 -12.55
C ARG A 35 17.66 41.69 -13.28
N PRO A 36 17.46 41.72 -14.61
CA PRO A 36 16.53 40.80 -15.28
C PRO A 36 16.97 39.32 -15.24
N LEU A 37 18.23 39.02 -14.89
CA LEU A 37 18.72 37.65 -14.72
C LEU A 37 18.47 37.10 -13.29
N SER A 38 17.94 37.93 -12.39
CA SER A 38 17.58 37.53 -11.03
C SER A 38 16.33 36.66 -11.05
N ARG A 39 16.32 35.63 -10.20
CA ARG A 39 15.13 34.77 -10.02
C ARG A 39 14.31 35.15 -8.80
N LYS A 40 14.91 35.85 -7.85
CA LYS A 40 14.25 36.40 -6.67
C LYS A 40 14.34 37.92 -6.71
N PHE A 41 13.20 38.58 -6.52
CA PHE A 41 13.11 40.03 -6.40
C PHE A 41 12.51 40.38 -5.05
N THR A 42 13.26 41.05 -4.17
CA THR A 42 12.73 41.55 -2.90
C THR A 42 11.91 42.82 -3.14
N GLU A 43 10.59 42.78 -2.89
CA GLU A 43 9.71 43.94 -3.09
C GLU A 43 9.77 44.90 -1.91
N TRP A 44 9.70 44.35 -0.70
CA TRP A 44 9.76 45.13 0.54
C TRP A 44 10.23 44.25 1.70
N VAL A 45 10.84 44.92 2.68
CA VAL A 45 11.33 44.31 3.91
C VAL A 45 10.89 45.16 5.09
N TYR A 46 10.17 44.56 6.03
CA TYR A 46 9.77 45.18 7.28
C TYR A 46 10.24 44.33 8.46
N GLY A 47 11.42 44.66 9.01
CA GLY A 47 12.03 43.89 10.09
C GLY A 47 12.21 42.42 9.70
N PRO A 48 11.55 41.46 10.40
CA PRO A 48 11.65 40.03 10.08
C PRO A 48 10.75 39.59 8.91
N VAL A 49 9.86 40.45 8.39
CA VAL A 49 8.94 40.11 7.30
C VAL A 49 9.51 40.57 5.97
N HIS A 50 9.66 39.64 5.04
CA HIS A 50 10.17 39.90 3.69
C HIS A 50 9.09 39.49 2.66
N SER A 51 8.79 40.38 1.70
CA SER A 51 8.05 40.00 0.50
C SER A 51 9.02 39.83 -0.65
N SER A 52 8.98 38.67 -1.29
CA SER A 52 9.80 38.37 -2.45
C SER A 52 8.97 37.76 -3.57
N LEU A 53 9.18 38.28 -4.78
CA LEU A 53 8.60 37.79 -6.00
C LEU A 53 9.60 36.84 -6.68
N TYR A 54 9.11 35.68 -7.11
CA TYR A 54 9.91 34.67 -7.79
C TYR A 54 9.52 34.57 -9.26
N ASP A 55 10.52 34.46 -10.12
CA ASP A 55 10.31 34.13 -11.53
C ASP A 55 9.96 32.64 -11.68
N MET A 56 8.80 32.37 -12.27
CA MET A 56 8.22 31.03 -12.42
C MET A 56 8.47 30.39 -13.79
N THR A 57 9.15 31.10 -14.70
CA THR A 57 9.52 30.55 -16.02
C THR A 57 10.29 29.24 -15.87
N SER A 58 9.97 28.21 -16.65
CA SER A 58 10.50 26.82 -16.57
C SER A 58 10.24 26.03 -15.27
N ILE A 59 9.69 26.65 -14.22
CA ILE A 59 9.41 25.97 -12.94
C ILE A 59 8.01 25.36 -12.95
N ASP A 60 7.02 26.08 -13.49
CA ASP A 60 5.63 25.66 -13.54
C ASP A 60 5.38 24.62 -14.65
N THR A 61 4.33 23.80 -14.49
CA THR A 61 3.94 22.68 -15.37
C THR A 61 3.32 23.13 -16.71
N ASN A 62 3.62 24.34 -17.16
CA ASN A 62 3.08 24.90 -18.41
C ASN A 62 4.01 24.61 -19.62
N GLU A 63 5.27 24.26 -19.36
CA GLU A 63 6.28 23.95 -20.37
C GLU A 63 6.63 22.44 -20.34
N GLU A 64 6.97 21.87 -21.51
CA GLU A 64 7.53 20.51 -21.59
C GLU A 64 8.87 20.46 -20.84
N ASP A 65 9.11 19.38 -20.09
CA ASP A 65 10.29 19.22 -19.20
C ASP A 65 10.39 20.27 -18.08
N SER A 66 9.25 20.61 -17.45
CA SER A 66 9.24 21.55 -16.32
C SER A 66 10.08 21.04 -15.15
N VAL A 67 10.71 21.98 -14.41
CA VAL A 67 11.54 21.63 -13.25
C VAL A 67 10.72 20.87 -12.20
N LEU A 68 9.44 21.22 -12.02
CA LEU A 68 8.57 20.50 -11.08
C LEU A 68 8.32 19.05 -11.53
N GLU A 69 8.07 18.82 -12.81
CA GLU A 69 7.89 17.49 -13.39
C GLU A 69 9.16 16.64 -13.28
N ILE A 70 10.32 17.21 -13.62
CA ILE A 70 11.61 16.51 -13.50
C ILE A 70 11.93 16.16 -12.05
N ILE A 71 11.66 17.05 -11.09
CA ILE A 71 11.93 16.77 -9.66
C ILE A 71 10.99 15.68 -9.13
N ILE A 72 9.72 15.66 -9.56
CA ILE A 72 8.72 14.70 -9.09
C ILE A 72 8.92 13.31 -9.72
N PHE A 73 9.15 13.25 -11.04
CA PHE A 73 9.28 11.99 -11.77
C PHE A 73 10.74 11.50 -11.91
N GLY A 74 11.72 12.38 -11.66
CA GLY A 74 13.15 12.06 -11.71
C GLY A 74 13.60 11.23 -10.51
N SER A 75 13.37 9.93 -10.55
CA SER A 75 13.80 8.99 -9.50
C SER A 75 15.31 8.88 -9.33
N GLU A 76 16.10 9.34 -10.31
CA GLU A 76 17.57 9.31 -10.26
C GLU A 76 18.17 10.40 -9.36
N ILE A 77 17.37 11.34 -8.83
CA ILE A 77 17.86 12.45 -7.98
C ILE A 77 17.80 12.06 -6.49
N PRO A 78 18.93 11.77 -5.82
CA PRO A 78 18.96 11.62 -4.38
C PRO A 78 18.53 12.92 -3.68
N ASN A 79 17.86 12.83 -2.53
CA ASN A 79 17.32 13.96 -1.75
C ASN A 79 16.33 14.91 -2.47
N HIS A 80 15.71 14.50 -3.58
CA HIS A 80 14.65 15.30 -4.20
C HIS A 80 13.49 15.72 -3.26
N PRO A 81 13.13 15.00 -2.16
CA PRO A 81 12.13 15.49 -1.21
C PRO A 81 12.57 16.79 -0.51
N GLU A 82 13.87 16.94 -0.24
CA GLU A 82 14.43 18.15 0.37
C GLU A 82 14.40 19.33 -0.62
N MET A 83 14.52 19.06 -1.93
CA MET A 83 14.39 20.09 -2.97
C MET A 83 12.98 20.67 -3.04
N LEU A 84 11.94 19.86 -2.79
CA LEU A 84 10.54 20.30 -2.78
C LEU A 84 10.21 21.21 -1.58
N GLN A 85 11.02 21.18 -0.52
CA GLN A 85 10.85 22.09 0.62
C GLN A 85 11.41 23.50 0.36
N ILE A 86 12.18 23.69 -0.72
CA ILE A 86 12.77 24.99 -1.06
C ILE A 86 11.69 25.94 -1.59
N GLU A 87 11.68 27.18 -1.11
CA GLU A 87 10.86 28.24 -1.70
C GLU A 87 11.41 28.63 -3.09
N PRO A 88 10.58 28.75 -4.14
CA PRO A 88 9.11 28.91 -4.14
C PRO A 88 8.30 27.60 -4.30
N LEU A 89 8.94 26.45 -4.52
CA LEU A 89 8.25 25.19 -4.87
C LEU A 89 7.25 24.74 -3.80
N ARG A 90 7.64 24.82 -2.52
CA ARG A 90 6.77 24.46 -1.39
C ARG A 90 5.46 25.24 -1.40
N SER A 91 5.54 26.57 -1.50
CA SER A 91 4.38 27.46 -1.49
C SER A 91 3.53 27.27 -2.74
N LEU A 92 4.14 27.09 -3.90
CA LEU A 92 3.42 26.80 -5.15
C LEU A 92 2.64 25.48 -5.08
N LEU A 93 3.24 24.41 -4.57
CA LEU A 93 2.56 23.13 -4.41
C LEU A 93 1.39 23.23 -3.43
N GLN A 94 1.58 23.94 -2.32
CA GLN A 94 0.52 24.17 -1.35
C GLN A 94 -0.64 24.97 -1.98
N ASP A 95 -0.37 26.03 -2.74
CA ASP A 95 -1.39 26.82 -3.43
C ASP A 95 -2.15 26.02 -4.48
N LYS A 96 -1.44 25.20 -5.29
CA LYS A 96 -2.07 24.29 -6.27
C LYS A 96 -2.97 23.27 -5.57
N TRP A 97 -2.50 22.74 -4.44
CA TRP A 97 -3.25 21.77 -3.65
C TRP A 97 -4.54 22.37 -3.10
N GLU A 98 -4.46 23.52 -2.43
CA GLU A 98 -5.62 24.17 -1.81
C GLU A 98 -6.66 24.66 -2.83
N ARG A 99 -6.22 25.15 -3.99
CA ARG A 99 -7.13 25.70 -5.01
C ARG A 99 -7.80 24.64 -5.87
N PHE A 100 -7.04 23.64 -6.34
CA PHE A 100 -7.48 22.72 -7.38
C PHE A 100 -7.45 21.26 -6.92
N ALA A 101 -6.29 20.77 -6.46
CA ALA A 101 -6.11 19.33 -6.25
C ALA A 101 -7.00 18.79 -5.13
N LEU A 102 -7.19 19.54 -4.03
CA LEU A 102 -8.05 19.12 -2.92
C LEU A 102 -9.49 18.86 -3.37
N LYS A 103 -10.06 19.72 -4.21
CA LYS A 103 -11.43 19.55 -4.72
C LYS A 103 -11.55 18.34 -5.62
N LEU A 104 -10.61 18.16 -6.55
CA LEU A 104 -10.58 17.01 -7.46
C LEU A 104 -10.35 15.70 -6.70
N PHE A 105 -9.46 15.71 -5.71
CA PHE A 105 -9.16 14.59 -4.84
C PHE A 105 -10.37 14.18 -4.00
N LEU A 106 -11.08 15.14 -3.39
CA LEU A 106 -12.29 14.88 -2.62
C LEU A 106 -13.41 14.31 -3.51
N MET A 107 -13.57 14.84 -4.73
CA MET A 107 -14.53 14.29 -5.71
C MET A 107 -14.18 12.85 -6.08
N ASN A 108 -12.90 12.56 -6.36
CA ASN A 108 -12.43 11.20 -6.64
C ASN A 108 -12.64 10.25 -5.46
N PHE A 109 -12.39 10.72 -4.23
CA PHE A 109 -12.67 9.96 -3.00
C PHE A 109 -14.15 9.61 -2.87
N LEU A 110 -15.06 10.58 -3.06
CA LEU A 110 -16.49 10.33 -3.00
C LEU A 110 -16.94 9.33 -4.07
N LEU A 111 -16.45 9.47 -5.30
CA LEU A 111 -16.72 8.50 -6.37
C LEU A 111 -16.22 7.09 -6.01
N TYR A 112 -15.07 6.97 -5.36
CA TYR A 112 -14.53 5.69 -4.91
C TYR A 112 -15.36 5.06 -3.79
N VAL A 113 -15.82 5.85 -2.82
CA VAL A 113 -16.72 5.38 -1.77
C VAL A 113 -18.03 4.88 -2.38
N VAL A 114 -18.62 5.62 -3.33
CA VAL A 114 -19.81 5.18 -4.06
C VAL A 114 -19.55 3.84 -4.77
N TYR A 115 -18.45 3.72 -5.51
CA TYR A 115 -18.04 2.45 -6.13
C TYR A 115 -17.93 1.31 -5.11
N LEU A 116 -17.32 1.56 -3.96
CA LEU A 116 -17.14 0.58 -2.89
C LEU A 116 -18.48 0.13 -2.29
N THR A 117 -19.40 1.07 -2.06
CA THR A 117 -20.75 0.74 -1.56
C THR A 117 -21.57 -0.08 -2.56
N ILE A 118 -21.41 0.19 -3.86
CA ILE A 118 -22.07 -0.61 -4.91
C ILE A 118 -21.45 -2.01 -4.95
N PHE A 119 -20.12 -2.11 -4.87
CA PHE A 119 -19.43 -3.39 -4.86
C PHE A 119 -19.79 -4.25 -3.63
N THR A 120 -19.89 -3.65 -2.45
CA THR A 120 -20.38 -4.36 -1.25
C THR A 120 -21.85 -4.74 -1.35
N ALA A 121 -22.71 -3.86 -1.88
CA ALA A 121 -24.12 -4.18 -2.09
C ALA A 121 -24.30 -5.38 -3.03
N VAL A 122 -23.54 -5.43 -4.14
CA VAL A 122 -23.53 -6.58 -5.06
C VAL A 122 -23.09 -7.86 -4.37
N ALA A 123 -22.06 -7.79 -3.51
CA ALA A 123 -21.59 -8.95 -2.75
C ALA A 123 -22.62 -9.44 -1.70
N LEU A 124 -23.36 -8.52 -1.07
CA LEU A 124 -24.36 -8.82 -0.04
C LEU A 124 -25.69 -9.33 -0.61
N TYR A 125 -26.19 -8.73 -1.70
CA TYR A 125 -27.46 -9.10 -2.35
C TYR A 125 -27.31 -10.23 -3.37
N ARG A 126 -26.29 -11.07 -3.21
CA ARG A 126 -26.06 -12.21 -4.08
C ARG A 126 -27.13 -13.27 -3.85
N LYS A 127 -27.66 -13.86 -4.93
CA LYS A 127 -28.52 -15.05 -4.83
C LYS A 127 -27.68 -16.29 -4.50
N ASP A 128 -28.23 -17.19 -3.70
CA ASP A 128 -27.64 -18.49 -3.43
C ASP A 128 -28.01 -19.48 -4.54
N GLY A 129 -27.01 -20.18 -5.09
CA GLY A 129 -27.19 -21.17 -6.14
C GLY A 129 -26.06 -21.22 -7.16
N LYS A 130 -26.26 -21.99 -8.23
CA LYS A 130 -25.29 -22.18 -9.31
C LYS A 130 -25.26 -20.98 -10.25
N PRO A 131 -24.10 -20.33 -10.47
CA PRO A 131 -23.95 -19.33 -11.52
C PRO A 131 -24.00 -20.01 -12.91
N PRO A 132 -24.45 -19.32 -13.97
CA PRO A 132 -25.01 -17.97 -14.00
C PRO A 132 -26.49 -17.93 -13.59
N PHE A 133 -26.88 -16.87 -12.89
CA PHE A 133 -28.27 -16.70 -12.43
C PHE A 133 -29.14 -16.14 -13.55
N PRO A 134 -30.31 -16.74 -13.86
CA PRO A 134 -31.26 -16.14 -14.79
C PRO A 134 -31.77 -14.80 -14.23
N ILE A 135 -31.90 -13.81 -15.11
CA ILE A 135 -32.50 -12.52 -14.78
C ILE A 135 -34.02 -12.75 -14.67
N GLU A 136 -34.51 -12.90 -13.45
CA GLU A 136 -35.95 -12.84 -13.19
C GLU A 136 -36.39 -11.37 -13.23
N ASN A 137 -37.60 -11.07 -13.73
CA ASN A 137 -38.09 -9.70 -13.96
C ASN A 137 -38.39 -8.90 -12.67
N PHE A 138 -37.71 -9.20 -11.56
CA PHE A 138 -37.80 -8.43 -10.33
C PHE A 138 -36.91 -7.18 -10.41
N PRO A 139 -37.37 -6.02 -9.91
CA PRO A 139 -36.59 -4.78 -9.95
C PRO A 139 -35.25 -4.91 -9.19
N LEU A 140 -35.18 -5.79 -8.19
CA LEU A 140 -33.96 -6.08 -7.42
C LEU A 140 -32.88 -6.76 -8.27
N ASP A 141 -33.26 -7.66 -9.19
CA ASP A 141 -32.32 -8.38 -10.05
C ASP A 141 -31.72 -7.47 -11.13
N HIS A 142 -32.52 -6.53 -11.66
CA HIS A 142 -32.01 -5.49 -12.56
C HIS A 142 -31.00 -4.57 -11.87
N LEU A 143 -31.28 -4.13 -10.64
CA LEU A 143 -30.36 -3.30 -9.87
C LEU A 143 -29.04 -4.04 -9.58
N ARG A 144 -29.11 -5.33 -9.23
CA ARG A 144 -27.92 -6.15 -9.01
C ARG A 144 -27.08 -6.28 -10.28
N CYS A 145 -27.71 -6.57 -11.42
CA CYS A 145 -27.03 -6.68 -12.71
C CYS A 145 -26.34 -5.37 -13.11
N VAL A 146 -27.00 -4.23 -12.90
CA VAL A 146 -26.40 -2.90 -13.11
C VAL A 146 -25.18 -2.70 -12.20
N GLY A 147 -25.27 -3.09 -10.93
CA GLY A 147 -24.15 -3.04 -9.98
C GLY A 147 -22.98 -3.94 -10.37
N GLU A 148 -23.25 -5.16 -10.82
CA GLU A 148 -22.23 -6.09 -11.34
C GLU A 148 -21.50 -5.47 -12.54
N ILE A 149 -22.24 -4.97 -13.54
CA ILE A 149 -21.65 -4.31 -14.72
C ILE A 149 -20.81 -3.10 -14.31
N LEU A 150 -21.31 -2.26 -13.40
CA LEU A 150 -20.59 -1.08 -12.93
C LEU A 150 -19.31 -1.46 -12.18
N SER A 151 -19.35 -2.53 -11.38
CA SER A 151 -18.16 -3.01 -10.65
C SER A 151 -17.06 -3.51 -11.60
N VAL A 152 -17.44 -4.25 -12.65
CA VAL A 152 -16.51 -4.72 -13.68
C VAL A 152 -15.95 -3.56 -14.48
N PHE A 153 -16.80 -2.60 -14.86
CA PHE A 153 -16.37 -1.40 -15.57
C PHE A 153 -15.40 -0.55 -14.73
N GLY A 154 -15.66 -0.39 -13.44
CA GLY A 154 -14.75 0.27 -12.50
C GLY A 154 -13.40 -0.45 -12.42
N ALA A 155 -13.40 -1.78 -12.31
CA ALA A 155 -12.17 -2.57 -12.30
C ALA A 155 -11.35 -2.41 -13.60
N LEU A 156 -12.01 -2.37 -14.76
CA LEU A 156 -11.35 -2.11 -16.04
C LEU A 156 -10.73 -0.70 -16.10
N ILE A 157 -11.43 0.32 -15.60
CA ILE A 157 -10.89 1.69 -15.51
C ILE A 157 -9.67 1.74 -14.59
N PHE A 158 -9.73 1.10 -13.42
CA PHE A 158 -8.58 1.06 -12.50
C PHE A 158 -7.39 0.34 -13.12
N LEU A 159 -7.62 -0.80 -13.78
CA LEU A 159 -6.56 -1.54 -14.48
C LEU A 159 -5.95 -0.68 -15.59
N TYR A 160 -6.77 -0.03 -16.42
CA TYR A 160 -6.29 0.86 -17.48
C TYR A 160 -5.47 2.03 -16.91
N LYS A 161 -5.93 2.68 -15.84
CA LYS A 161 -5.20 3.76 -15.16
C LYS A 161 -3.84 3.27 -14.64
N THR A 162 -3.81 2.11 -13.99
CA THR A 162 -2.57 1.54 -13.45
C THR A 162 -1.60 1.15 -14.57
N VAL A 163 -2.08 0.50 -15.64
CA VAL A 163 -1.23 0.12 -16.80
C VAL A 163 -0.71 1.35 -17.53
N ARG A 164 -1.53 2.39 -17.73
CA ARG A 164 -1.07 3.65 -18.33
C ARG A 164 -0.01 4.33 -17.48
N LYS A 165 -0.21 4.39 -16.16
CA LYS A 165 0.77 4.93 -15.21
C LYS A 165 2.06 4.12 -15.25
N TRP A 166 1.97 2.79 -15.29
CA TRP A 166 3.14 1.93 -15.39
C TRP A 166 3.89 2.16 -16.71
N ASN A 167 3.21 2.18 -17.86
CA ASN A 167 3.81 2.45 -19.16
C ASN A 167 4.52 3.81 -19.21
N LEU A 168 3.90 4.86 -18.66
CA LEU A 168 4.50 6.19 -18.56
C LEU A 168 5.76 6.16 -17.70
N VAL A 169 5.70 5.52 -16.54
CA VAL A 169 6.83 5.41 -15.59
C VAL A 169 7.96 4.54 -16.15
N THR A 170 7.67 3.44 -16.84
CA THR A 170 8.69 2.59 -17.48
C THR A 170 9.45 3.29 -18.59
N SER A 171 8.88 4.34 -19.20
CA SER A 171 9.58 5.16 -20.19
C SER A 171 10.69 6.03 -19.59
N PHE A 172 10.70 6.26 -18.27
CA PHE A 172 11.59 7.19 -17.58
C PHE A 172 12.62 6.54 -16.61
N THR A 173 12.89 5.23 -16.75
CA THR A 173 13.91 4.40 -16.02
C THR A 173 13.48 3.68 -14.73
N GLN A 174 14.42 2.92 -14.16
CA GLN A 174 14.34 1.49 -13.83
C GLN A 174 14.10 1.19 -12.32
N THR A 175 13.20 0.23 -12.05
CA THR A 175 13.07 -0.64 -10.85
C THR A 175 12.88 -0.08 -9.42
N GLU A 176 13.22 1.18 -9.09
CA GLU A 176 13.12 1.64 -7.68
C GLU A 176 11.84 2.42 -7.34
N VAL A 177 11.14 2.98 -8.33
CA VAL A 177 9.85 3.67 -8.13
C VAL A 177 8.73 2.71 -7.71
N LEU A 178 8.88 1.41 -8.01
CA LEU A 178 7.90 0.37 -7.69
C LEU A 178 7.64 0.25 -6.17
N SER A 179 8.63 0.59 -5.32
CA SER A 179 8.48 0.50 -3.86
C SER A 179 7.96 1.77 -3.18
N ILE A 180 7.89 2.91 -3.89
CA ILE A 180 7.39 4.16 -3.28
C ILE A 180 5.86 4.24 -3.30
N ASP A 181 5.21 3.56 -4.25
CA ASP A 181 3.76 3.66 -4.47
C ASP A 181 3.06 2.29 -4.42
N GLY A 182 3.36 1.48 -3.41
CA GLY A 182 2.78 0.13 -3.22
C GLY A 182 1.24 0.07 -3.18
N PHE A 183 0.53 1.20 -3.06
CA PHE A 183 -0.92 1.24 -3.25
C PHE A 183 -1.34 1.00 -4.70
N ASN A 184 -0.54 1.42 -5.69
CA ASN A 184 -0.83 1.16 -7.10
C ASN A 184 -0.80 -0.36 -7.38
N ASP A 185 0.11 -1.08 -6.73
CA ASP A 185 0.19 -2.55 -6.83
C ASP A 185 -1.00 -3.23 -6.17
N ILE A 186 -1.48 -2.71 -5.02
CA ILE A 186 -2.69 -3.23 -4.36
C ILE A 186 -3.94 -2.96 -5.21
N VAL A 187 -4.06 -1.79 -5.84
CA VAL A 187 -5.15 -1.46 -6.77
C VAL A 187 -5.12 -2.37 -8.00
N PHE A 188 -3.94 -2.65 -8.55
CA PHE A 188 -3.76 -3.61 -9.64
C PHE A 188 -4.19 -5.02 -9.23
N LEU A 189 -3.71 -5.50 -8.09
CA LEU A 189 -4.05 -6.82 -7.55
C LEU A 189 -5.56 -6.95 -7.33
N GLN A 190 -6.19 -5.92 -6.76
CA GLN A 190 -7.65 -5.86 -6.56
C GLN A 190 -8.40 -5.97 -7.90
N ALA A 191 -8.01 -5.20 -8.91
CA ALA A 191 -8.66 -5.22 -10.22
C ALA A 191 -8.46 -6.56 -10.94
N ALA A 192 -7.26 -7.13 -10.88
CA ALA A 192 -6.95 -8.43 -11.47
C ALA A 192 -7.74 -9.57 -10.81
N LEU A 193 -7.81 -9.61 -9.48
CA LEU A 193 -8.60 -10.61 -8.74
C LEU A 193 -10.09 -10.52 -9.10
N LEU A 194 -10.65 -9.31 -9.20
CA LEU A 194 -12.04 -9.11 -9.61
C LEU A 194 -12.30 -9.63 -11.03
N LEU A 195 -11.40 -9.38 -11.98
CA LEU A 195 -11.53 -9.91 -13.34
C LEU A 195 -11.46 -11.44 -13.37
N ILE A 196 -10.59 -12.05 -12.56
CA ILE A 196 -10.54 -13.52 -12.42
C ILE A 196 -11.88 -14.04 -11.86
N CYS A 197 -12.49 -13.37 -10.86
CA CYS A 197 -13.82 -13.72 -10.37
C CYS A 197 -14.88 -13.69 -11.49
N VAL A 198 -14.85 -12.68 -12.36
CA VAL A 198 -15.79 -12.56 -13.49
C VAL A 198 -15.62 -13.70 -14.49
N ILE A 199 -14.38 -14.08 -14.80
CA ILE A 199 -14.07 -15.22 -15.67
C ILE A 199 -14.60 -16.52 -15.04
N MET A 200 -14.34 -16.73 -13.74
CA MET A 200 -14.85 -17.91 -13.01
C MET A 200 -16.38 -17.97 -12.96
N TYR A 201 -17.04 -16.81 -12.79
CA TYR A 201 -18.49 -16.69 -12.87
C TYR A 201 -19.02 -17.12 -14.25
N GLY A 202 -18.37 -16.68 -15.33
CA GLY A 202 -18.70 -17.09 -16.70
C GLY A 202 -18.49 -18.59 -16.96
N CYS A 203 -17.49 -19.20 -16.32
CA CYS A 203 -17.22 -20.64 -16.37
C CYS A 203 -18.15 -21.49 -15.47
N GLY A 204 -19.11 -20.86 -14.76
CA GLY A 204 -20.07 -21.55 -13.90
C GLY A 204 -19.46 -22.21 -12.66
N GLN A 205 -18.27 -21.78 -12.23
CA GLN A 205 -17.59 -22.35 -11.05
C GLN A 205 -18.15 -21.72 -9.77
N GLU A 206 -18.56 -22.52 -8.78
CA GLU A 206 -19.07 -22.02 -7.49
C GLU A 206 -17.97 -21.38 -6.61
N GLU A 207 -16.70 -21.69 -6.88
CA GLU A 207 -15.54 -21.19 -6.13
C GLU A 207 -15.27 -19.69 -6.27
N TYR A 208 -15.87 -19.03 -7.29
CA TYR A 208 -15.73 -17.58 -7.49
C TYR A 208 -16.14 -16.78 -6.25
N VAL A 209 -17.04 -17.33 -5.42
CA VAL A 209 -17.51 -16.77 -4.16
C VAL A 209 -16.37 -16.56 -3.17
N GLY A 210 -15.52 -17.58 -3.00
CA GLY A 210 -14.39 -17.50 -2.08
C GLY A 210 -13.37 -16.47 -2.56
N LEU A 211 -13.13 -16.44 -3.87
CA LEU A 211 -12.23 -15.47 -4.48
C LEU A 211 -12.77 -14.05 -4.38
N LEU A 212 -14.09 -13.82 -4.47
CA LEU A 212 -14.74 -12.49 -4.44
C LEU A 212 -14.52 -11.73 -3.12
N VAL A 213 -14.36 -12.44 -2.01
CA VAL A 213 -14.13 -11.81 -0.70
C VAL A 213 -12.77 -11.10 -0.64
N LEU A 214 -11.76 -11.62 -1.34
CA LEU A 214 -10.41 -11.05 -1.36
C LEU A 214 -10.34 -9.66 -2.02
N PRO A 215 -10.80 -9.43 -3.27
CA PRO A 215 -10.82 -8.10 -3.87
C PRO A 215 -11.75 -7.15 -3.11
N LEU A 216 -12.80 -7.65 -2.43
CA LEU A 216 -13.64 -6.83 -1.57
C LEU A 216 -12.88 -6.30 -0.35
N ALA A 217 -12.17 -7.18 0.36
CA ALA A 217 -11.33 -6.79 1.49
C ALA A 217 -10.23 -5.83 1.04
N LEU A 218 -9.56 -6.12 -0.08
CA LEU A 218 -8.53 -5.24 -0.66
C LEU A 218 -9.10 -3.87 -1.06
N ALA A 219 -10.32 -3.79 -1.59
CA ALA A 219 -10.96 -2.52 -1.95
C ALA A 219 -11.21 -1.64 -0.71
N TRP A 220 -11.62 -2.24 0.42
CA TRP A 220 -11.74 -1.51 1.69
C TRP A 220 -10.38 -1.05 2.23
N VAL A 221 -9.34 -1.88 2.11
CA VAL A 221 -7.96 -1.49 2.48
C VAL A 221 -7.46 -0.35 1.58
N ASN A 222 -7.82 -0.35 0.29
CA ASN A 222 -7.49 0.72 -0.66
C ASN A 222 -8.13 2.07 -0.31
N LEU A 223 -9.15 2.11 0.56
CA LEU A 223 -9.65 3.37 1.10
C LEU A 223 -8.58 4.15 1.88
N LEU A 224 -7.61 3.45 2.48
CA LEU A 224 -6.49 4.07 3.19
C LEU A 224 -5.59 4.92 2.28
N TYR A 225 -5.59 4.68 0.97
CA TYR A 225 -4.89 5.54 0.01
C TYR A 225 -5.39 6.99 0.10
N TYR A 226 -6.70 7.18 0.31
CA TYR A 226 -7.30 8.51 0.35
C TYR A 226 -7.01 9.28 1.65
N LEU A 227 -6.45 8.63 2.68
CA LEU A 227 -5.98 9.32 3.88
C LEU A 227 -4.85 10.32 3.58
N ARG A 228 -4.14 10.15 2.45
CA ARG A 228 -3.06 11.04 1.99
C ARG A 228 -3.51 12.49 1.76
N GLY A 229 -4.79 12.72 1.47
CA GLY A 229 -5.30 14.04 1.12
C GLY A 229 -5.39 15.03 2.30
N SER A 230 -5.35 14.54 3.54
CA SER A 230 -5.27 15.40 4.73
C SER A 230 -3.82 15.46 5.20
N LYS A 231 -3.33 16.64 5.58
CA LYS A 231 -1.94 16.82 6.03
C LYS A 231 -1.60 15.97 7.25
N GLN A 232 -2.49 15.94 8.25
CA GLN A 232 -2.25 15.20 9.48
C GLN A 232 -2.42 13.69 9.29
N LEU A 233 -3.51 13.25 8.65
CA LEU A 233 -3.77 11.83 8.42
C LEU A 233 -2.83 11.23 7.37
N GLY A 234 -2.42 12.02 6.38
CA GLY A 234 -1.51 11.59 5.32
C GLY A 234 -0.12 11.30 5.84
N MET A 235 0.42 12.18 6.70
CA MET A 235 1.71 11.94 7.35
C MET A 235 1.71 10.64 8.16
N HIS A 236 0.68 10.40 8.97
CA HIS A 236 0.53 9.15 9.73
C HIS A 236 0.27 7.94 8.82
N GLY A 237 -0.51 8.09 7.75
CA GLY A 237 -0.83 7.03 6.80
C GLY A 237 0.40 6.52 6.05
N VAL A 238 1.28 7.43 5.60
CA VAL A 238 2.56 7.09 4.96
C VAL A 238 3.46 6.31 5.91
N MET A 239 3.51 6.74 7.18
CA MET A 239 4.29 6.08 8.21
C MET A 239 3.78 4.66 8.45
N MET A 240 2.47 4.48 8.64
CA MET A 240 1.84 3.17 8.83
C MET A 240 2.06 2.24 7.63
N GLN A 241 1.89 2.72 6.40
CA GLN A 241 2.07 1.91 5.19
C GLN A 241 3.51 1.36 5.10
N ARG A 242 4.51 2.23 5.34
CA ARG A 242 5.93 1.83 5.27
C ARG A 242 6.31 0.85 6.37
N MET A 243 5.81 1.07 7.58
CA MET A 243 6.00 0.16 8.72
C MET A 243 5.38 -1.22 8.45
N ILE A 244 4.12 -1.25 8.01
CA ILE A 244 3.44 -2.51 7.74
C ILE A 244 4.12 -3.26 6.59
N LEU A 245 4.39 -2.60 5.46
CA LEU A 245 4.85 -3.34 4.30
C LEU A 245 6.31 -3.78 4.41
N ARG A 246 7.19 -2.98 5.04
CA ARG A 246 8.61 -3.34 5.18
C ARG A 246 8.91 -4.11 6.46
N ASP A 247 8.45 -3.62 7.60
CA ASP A 247 8.87 -4.17 8.90
C ASP A 247 8.05 -5.41 9.26
N LEU A 248 6.75 -5.43 8.94
CA LEU A 248 5.92 -6.61 9.19
C LEU A 248 6.31 -7.80 8.30
N LEU A 249 6.83 -7.60 7.09
CA LEU A 249 7.27 -8.70 6.22
C LEU A 249 8.51 -9.42 6.77
N HIS A 250 9.50 -8.68 7.29
CA HIS A 250 10.67 -9.29 7.94
C HIS A 250 10.26 -10.05 9.20
N PHE A 251 9.30 -9.52 9.94
CA PHE A 251 8.72 -10.18 11.09
C PHE A 251 7.94 -11.45 10.71
N LEU A 252 7.11 -11.35 9.66
CA LEU A 252 6.30 -12.45 9.17
C LEU A 252 7.18 -13.61 8.69
N SER A 253 8.34 -13.34 8.10
CA SER A 253 9.25 -14.40 7.65
C SER A 253 9.80 -15.23 8.84
N VAL A 254 10.22 -14.56 9.92
CA VAL A 254 10.67 -15.25 11.16
C VAL A 254 9.50 -16.03 11.78
N TYR A 255 8.31 -15.44 11.82
CA TYR A 255 7.10 -16.10 12.30
C TYR A 255 6.76 -17.34 11.47
N CYS A 256 6.81 -17.27 10.14
CA CYS A 256 6.55 -18.39 9.25
C CYS A 256 7.51 -19.56 9.49
N VAL A 257 8.81 -19.31 9.68
CA VAL A 257 9.79 -20.36 10.00
C VAL A 257 9.43 -21.09 11.30
N LEU A 258 9.03 -20.35 12.34
CA LEU A 258 8.58 -20.94 13.60
C LEU A 258 7.27 -21.71 13.42
N LEU A 259 6.28 -21.13 12.72
CA LEU A 259 4.99 -21.76 12.48
C LEU A 259 5.16 -23.11 11.77
N PHE A 260 5.95 -23.16 10.69
CA PHE A 260 6.22 -24.40 9.95
C PHE A 260 7.03 -25.42 10.77
N GLY A 261 8.02 -24.96 11.53
CA GLY A 261 8.85 -25.85 12.37
C GLY A 261 8.04 -26.53 13.48
N PHE A 262 7.24 -25.76 14.21
CA PHE A 262 6.40 -26.28 15.29
C PHE A 262 5.19 -27.06 14.76
N SER A 263 4.63 -26.69 13.60
CA SER A 263 3.55 -27.48 12.98
C SER A 263 4.02 -28.87 12.56
N ALA A 264 5.24 -28.99 12.00
CA ALA A 264 5.81 -30.29 11.62
C ALA A 264 6.08 -31.17 12.86
N ALA A 265 6.56 -30.59 13.96
CA ALA A 265 6.75 -31.31 15.21
C ALA A 265 5.42 -31.79 15.84
N ALA A 266 4.40 -30.93 15.84
CA ALA A 266 3.06 -31.26 16.32
C ALA A 266 2.39 -32.35 15.46
N GLN A 267 2.62 -32.32 14.14
CA GLN A 267 2.11 -33.34 13.22
C GLN A 267 2.71 -34.72 13.48
N ASN A 268 4.02 -34.81 13.74
CA ASN A 268 4.65 -36.11 14.05
C ASN A 268 4.04 -36.75 15.30
N LEU A 269 3.75 -35.94 16.33
CA LEU A 269 3.15 -36.42 17.57
C LEU A 269 1.70 -36.90 17.38
N THR A 270 0.98 -36.35 16.39
CA THR A 270 -0.38 -36.77 16.03
C THR A 270 -0.40 -37.93 15.03
N ALA A 271 0.60 -38.06 14.17
CA ALA A 271 0.73 -39.16 13.21
C ALA A 271 1.01 -40.52 13.88
N ASP A 272 1.76 -40.55 14.99
CA ASP A 272 2.03 -41.77 15.76
C ASP A 272 0.75 -42.45 16.28
N ILE A 273 -0.31 -41.68 16.54
CA ILE A 273 -1.64 -42.18 16.95
C ILE A 273 -2.26 -43.03 15.84
N GLN A 274 -2.08 -42.64 14.57
CA GLN A 274 -2.64 -43.36 13.41
C GLN A 274 -1.85 -44.63 13.07
N LEU A 275 -0.54 -44.65 13.30
CA LEU A 275 0.31 -45.83 13.07
C LEU A 275 0.07 -46.95 14.10
N GLN A 276 -0.25 -46.61 15.35
CA GLN A 276 -0.61 -47.61 16.37
C GLN A 276 -2.10 -47.98 16.38
N GLY A 277 -2.99 -47.10 15.89
CA GLY A 277 -4.45 -47.31 15.80
C GLY A 277 -4.93 -48.23 14.66
N GLY A 278 -4.02 -49.03 14.07
CA GLY A 278 -4.33 -50.00 13.01
C GLY A 278 -5.09 -51.24 13.49
N ARG A 279 -6.22 -51.07 14.20
CA ARG A 279 -7.25 -52.11 14.44
C ARG A 279 -8.45 -51.52 15.21
N LEU A 280 -9.37 -50.88 14.50
CA LEU A 280 -10.83 -51.13 14.54
C LEU A 280 -11.58 -50.02 13.78
N THR A 281 -12.24 -50.46 12.71
CA THR A 281 -13.52 -50.03 12.15
C THR A 281 -14.12 -48.66 12.54
N THR A 282 -14.60 -47.97 11.50
CA THR A 282 -15.65 -46.93 11.47
C THR A 282 -15.31 -45.55 12.04
N SER A 283 -14.72 -44.69 11.21
CA SER A 283 -15.32 -43.38 10.89
C SER A 283 -14.63 -42.76 9.67
N VAL A 284 -15.35 -42.70 8.56
CA VAL A 284 -14.91 -42.12 7.28
C VAL A 284 -14.67 -40.59 7.35
N ASN A 285 -14.93 -39.96 8.51
CA ASN A 285 -14.77 -38.51 8.70
C ASN A 285 -13.52 -38.08 9.48
N LYS A 286 -12.77 -39.00 10.13
CA LYS A 286 -11.54 -38.64 10.87
C LYS A 286 -10.27 -38.56 9.99
N LEU A 287 -10.33 -38.99 8.72
CA LEU A 287 -9.17 -38.94 7.82
C LEU A 287 -8.87 -37.54 7.26
N SER A 288 -9.80 -36.58 7.39
CA SER A 288 -9.61 -35.20 6.89
C SER A 288 -8.95 -34.26 7.91
N TYR A 289 -8.60 -34.77 9.10
CA TYR A 289 -8.00 -34.02 10.21
C TYR A 289 -6.45 -34.08 10.24
N SER A 290 -5.82 -34.81 9.31
CA SER A 290 -4.38 -35.09 9.31
C SER A 290 -3.57 -34.28 8.29
N ASP A 291 -4.16 -33.24 7.69
CA ASP A 291 -3.43 -32.41 6.73
C ASP A 291 -2.58 -31.38 7.48
N VAL A 292 -1.32 -31.19 7.07
CA VAL A 292 -0.38 -30.23 7.69
C VAL A 292 -1.00 -28.84 7.80
N ARG A 293 -1.86 -28.51 6.82
CA ARG A 293 -2.63 -27.26 6.74
C ARG A 293 -3.53 -27.05 7.95
N PHE A 294 -4.17 -28.12 8.45
CA PHE A 294 -5.06 -28.04 9.60
C PHE A 294 -4.27 -27.70 10.87
N THR A 295 -3.18 -28.41 11.12
CA THR A 295 -2.27 -28.15 12.25
C THR A 295 -1.68 -26.74 12.18
N ILE A 296 -1.23 -26.29 10.99
CA ILE A 296 -0.75 -24.91 10.79
C ILE A 296 -1.83 -23.88 11.16
N LEU A 297 -3.08 -24.09 10.73
CA LEU A 297 -4.19 -23.18 11.03
C LEU A 297 -4.55 -23.18 12.53
N GLU A 298 -4.47 -24.32 13.22
CA GLU A 298 -4.68 -24.38 14.66
C GLU A 298 -3.59 -23.63 15.43
N LEU A 299 -2.31 -23.87 15.12
CA LEU A 299 -1.20 -23.12 15.73
C LEU A 299 -1.32 -21.62 15.46
N PHE A 300 -1.76 -21.22 14.26
CA PHE A 300 -2.06 -19.82 13.94
C PHE A 300 -3.23 -19.25 14.76
N LYS A 301 -4.28 -20.04 15.01
CA LYS A 301 -5.37 -19.61 15.92
C LYS A 301 -4.87 -19.44 17.35
N PHE A 302 -3.95 -20.29 17.80
CA PHE A 302 -3.35 -20.17 19.13
C PHE A 302 -2.52 -18.89 19.29
N THR A 303 -1.79 -18.43 18.27
CA THR A 303 -1.02 -17.18 18.37
C THR A 303 -1.89 -15.94 18.45
N ILE A 304 -3.09 -15.96 17.86
CA ILE A 304 -4.08 -14.88 17.98
C ILE A 304 -4.82 -14.93 19.33
N GLY A 305 -4.87 -16.11 19.97
CA GLY A 305 -5.61 -16.36 21.21
C GLY A 305 -7.00 -16.97 21.00
N MET A 306 -7.30 -17.49 19.81
CA MET A 306 -8.57 -18.15 19.45
C MET A 306 -8.43 -19.68 19.37
N GLY A 307 -7.29 -20.25 19.75
CA GLY A 307 -7.07 -21.70 19.70
C GLY A 307 -7.89 -22.43 20.77
N ASP A 308 -8.55 -23.52 20.38
CA ASP A 308 -9.30 -24.39 21.28
C ASP A 308 -8.47 -25.63 21.62
N LEU A 309 -8.39 -25.97 22.91
CA LEU A 309 -7.60 -27.10 23.40
C LEU A 309 -8.32 -28.45 23.26
N GLN A 310 -9.62 -28.45 22.92
CA GLN A 310 -10.46 -29.65 22.84
C GLN A 310 -9.96 -30.71 21.82
N PHE A 311 -9.20 -30.30 20.81
CA PHE A 311 -8.65 -31.22 19.80
C PHE A 311 -7.47 -32.06 20.32
N THR A 312 -6.93 -31.70 21.49
CA THR A 312 -5.73 -32.32 22.08
C THR A 312 -6.04 -33.60 22.87
N ASP A 313 -7.32 -33.92 23.08
CA ASP A 313 -7.72 -35.00 23.97
C ASP A 313 -7.54 -36.41 23.39
N ASP A 314 -7.32 -36.55 22.08
CA ASP A 314 -7.09 -37.83 21.40
C ASP A 314 -5.58 -38.18 21.25
N VAL A 315 -4.65 -37.39 21.81
CA VAL A 315 -3.19 -37.58 21.65
C VAL A 315 -2.58 -38.55 22.68
N GLN A 316 -1.77 -39.51 22.21
CA GLN A 316 -1.09 -40.52 23.06
C GLN A 316 -0.16 -39.88 24.12
N TYR A 317 0.60 -38.85 23.71
CA TYR A 317 1.54 -38.12 24.57
C TYR A 317 1.05 -36.68 24.85
N LYS A 318 -0.08 -36.56 25.53
CA LYS A 318 -0.70 -35.25 25.86
C LYS A 318 0.28 -34.27 26.50
N GLU A 319 1.05 -34.73 27.48
CA GLU A 319 2.01 -33.90 28.21
C GLU A 319 3.09 -33.28 27.29
N VAL A 320 3.62 -34.06 26.35
CA VAL A 320 4.65 -33.59 25.40
C VAL A 320 4.05 -32.56 24.44
N TYR A 321 2.82 -32.77 24.00
CA TYR A 321 2.11 -31.81 23.15
C TYR A 321 1.87 -30.49 23.88
N TYR A 322 1.40 -30.51 25.12
CA TYR A 322 1.17 -29.30 25.92
C TYR A 322 2.48 -28.54 26.18
N ILE A 323 3.57 -29.24 26.50
CA ILE A 323 4.88 -28.61 26.67
C ILE A 323 5.33 -27.95 25.35
N LEU A 324 5.18 -28.63 24.22
CA LEU A 324 5.51 -28.09 22.90
C LEU A 324 4.67 -26.83 22.59
N LEU A 325 3.35 -26.88 22.82
CA LEU A 325 2.43 -25.77 22.56
C LEU A 325 2.74 -24.56 23.45
N ILE A 326 2.96 -24.76 24.75
CA ILE A 326 3.31 -23.68 25.68
C ILE A 326 4.66 -23.08 25.27
N SER A 327 5.65 -23.91 24.93
CA SER A 327 6.95 -23.44 24.46
C SER A 327 6.82 -22.59 23.18
N TYR A 328 5.96 -23.01 22.25
CA TYR A 328 5.67 -22.26 21.02
C TYR A 328 5.02 -20.91 21.32
N ILE A 329 3.98 -20.88 22.17
CA ILE A 329 3.27 -19.65 22.51
C ILE A 329 4.21 -18.67 23.20
N VAL A 330 4.98 -19.13 24.19
CA VAL A 330 5.92 -18.27 24.93
C VAL A 330 7.04 -17.77 24.02
N LEU A 331 7.67 -18.65 23.24
CA LEU A 331 8.75 -18.28 22.33
C LEU A 331 8.25 -17.31 21.26
N THR A 332 7.10 -17.60 20.66
CA THR A 332 6.47 -16.73 19.67
C THR A 332 6.15 -15.39 20.31
N TYR A 333 5.44 -15.33 21.44
CA TYR A 333 5.08 -14.06 22.08
C TYR A 333 6.29 -13.20 22.45
N ILE A 334 7.35 -13.80 23.01
CA ILE A 334 8.59 -13.09 23.35
C ILE A 334 9.26 -12.56 22.09
N LEU A 335 9.38 -13.37 21.03
CA LEU A 335 10.00 -12.95 19.78
C LEU A 335 9.15 -11.89 19.06
N LEU A 336 7.83 -12.09 19.03
CA LEU A 336 6.90 -11.18 18.37
C LEU A 336 6.96 -9.80 19.04
N LEU A 337 6.87 -9.73 20.37
CA LEU A 337 6.94 -8.46 21.08
C LEU A 337 8.30 -7.78 20.95
N ASN A 338 9.39 -8.50 21.22
CA ASN A 338 10.71 -7.89 21.29
C ASN A 338 11.19 -7.37 19.93
N MET A 339 10.95 -8.12 18.85
CA MET A 339 11.34 -7.70 17.50
C MET A 339 10.40 -6.63 16.94
N LEU A 340 9.08 -6.72 17.19
CA LEU A 340 8.12 -5.72 16.71
C LEU A 340 8.38 -4.36 17.36
N ILE A 341 8.59 -4.31 18.68
CA ILE A 341 8.84 -3.06 19.41
C ILE A 341 10.16 -2.43 18.95
N ALA A 342 11.22 -3.22 18.80
CA ALA A 342 12.53 -2.71 18.38
C ALA A 342 12.52 -2.14 16.96
N LEU A 343 11.87 -2.83 16.02
CA LEU A 343 11.75 -2.37 14.64
C LEU A 343 10.84 -1.14 14.54
N MET A 344 9.64 -1.20 15.13
CA MET A 344 8.69 -0.09 15.11
C MET A 344 9.27 1.17 15.76
N SER A 345 9.99 1.08 16.89
CA SER A 345 10.54 2.27 17.54
C SER A 345 11.57 3.00 16.66
N ASN A 346 12.50 2.25 16.06
CA ASN A 346 13.53 2.82 15.19
C ASN A 346 12.92 3.35 13.88
N THR A 347 11.93 2.65 13.32
CA THR A 347 11.27 3.12 12.10
C THR A 347 10.34 4.30 12.34
N VAL A 348 9.64 4.39 13.48
CA VAL A 348 8.85 5.59 13.85
C VAL A 348 9.75 6.81 13.95
N GLU A 349 10.88 6.70 14.66
CA GLU A 349 11.80 7.83 14.83
C GLU A 349 12.35 8.31 13.48
N ARG A 350 12.86 7.38 12.67
CA ARG A 350 13.38 7.71 11.34
C ARG A 350 12.31 8.23 10.39
N LEU A 351 11.12 7.63 10.39
CA LEU A 351 10.02 8.02 9.50
C LEU A 351 9.41 9.33 9.95
N SER A 352 9.35 9.66 11.23
CA SER A 352 8.85 10.96 11.70
C SER A 352 9.65 12.12 11.06
N ASN A 353 10.98 12.02 11.06
CA ASN A 353 11.87 13.01 10.45
C ASN A 353 11.75 13.08 8.91
N GLN A 354 11.40 11.98 8.25
CA GLN A 354 11.29 11.90 6.79
C GLN A 354 9.85 12.07 6.26
N SER A 355 8.85 12.00 7.15
CA SER A 355 7.43 11.89 6.77
C SER A 355 6.90 13.16 6.13
N GLU A 356 7.30 14.34 6.60
CA GLU A 356 6.90 15.63 6.00
C GLU A 356 7.41 15.73 4.56
N ASN A 357 8.67 15.36 4.35
CA ASN A 357 9.31 15.31 3.03
C ASN A 357 8.59 14.35 2.06
N ILE A 358 8.30 13.14 2.52
CA ILE A 358 7.62 12.13 1.71
C ILE A 358 6.16 12.51 1.45
N TRP A 359 5.48 13.12 2.43
CA TRP A 359 4.11 13.57 2.25
C TRP A 359 4.02 14.71 1.22
N ASN A 360 4.91 15.71 1.28
CA ASN A 360 4.97 16.79 0.29
C ASN A 360 5.19 16.25 -1.14
N LEU A 361 6.04 15.23 -1.27
CA LEU A 361 6.27 14.53 -2.55
C LEU A 361 5.01 13.83 -3.04
N GLN A 362 4.32 13.09 -2.16
CA GLN A 362 3.08 12.41 -2.53
C GLN A 362 1.97 13.39 -2.94
N VAL A 363 1.90 14.54 -2.27
CA VAL A 363 1.00 15.64 -2.64
C VAL A 363 1.37 16.22 -4.00
N GLY A 364 2.66 16.37 -4.31
CA GLY A 364 3.11 16.80 -5.64
C GLY A 364 2.76 15.83 -6.77
N CYS A 365 2.71 14.52 -6.48
CA CYS A 365 2.30 13.51 -7.46
C CYS A 365 0.78 13.43 -7.70
N CYS A 366 -0.05 13.98 -6.81
CA CYS A 366 -1.50 13.89 -6.87
C CYS A 366 -2.10 15.06 -7.66
#